data_AF-A0A4W3GDV4-F1
#
_entry.id   AF-A0A4W3GDV4-F1
#
_cell.length_a   1.000
_cell.length_b   1.000
_cell.length_c   1.000
_cell.angle_alpha   90.00
_cell.angle_beta   90.00
_cell.angle_gamma   90.00
#
_symmetry.space_group_name_H-M   'P 1'
#
loop_
_entity.id
_entity.type
_entity.pdbx_description
1 polymer ?
#
loop_
_entity_poly.entity_id
_entity_poly.type
_entity_poly.pdbx_seq_one_letter_code
_entity_poly.pdbx_strand_id
1 'polypeptide(L)'
;AKPTHISAIALPIGGSGEHFAFTAAGGEGEGLLARRFAEAAESTLHAVSSVVDYPLGFVKEAARPEYWVPDHQMVKCHHCEKAFTPDTPKHHCRCCGEGFCTDCSGSQRSVPSRGWDHPVRVCVGCNEKKGDL
;
A
#
# COMPACT_ATOMS: atom_id res chain seq x y z
N ALA A 1 -36.58 -40.27 19.30
CA ALA A 1 -36.14 -39.18 18.40
C ALA A 1 -36.39 -37.85 19.10
N LYS A 2 -35.36 -37.07 19.42
CA LYS A 2 -35.52 -35.73 20.01
C LYS A 2 -35.53 -34.68 18.88
N PRO A 3 -36.33 -33.60 19.01
CA PRO A 3 -36.55 -32.65 17.92
C PRO A 3 -35.32 -31.76 17.77
N THR A 4 -34.93 -31.49 16.52
CA THR A 4 -33.90 -30.50 16.20
C THR A 4 -34.48 -29.10 16.37
N HIS A 5 -33.93 -28.33 17.32
CA HIS A 5 -34.32 -26.94 17.52
C HIS A 5 -33.58 -26.06 16.51
N ILE A 6 -34.31 -25.41 15.62
CA ILE A 6 -33.78 -24.56 14.55
C ILE A 6 -33.65 -23.15 15.12
N SER A 7 -32.43 -22.64 15.29
CA SER A 7 -32.22 -21.24 15.68
C SER A 7 -31.67 -20.45 14.50
N ALA A 8 -32.43 -19.45 14.04
CA ALA A 8 -32.00 -18.53 13.00
C ALA A 8 -31.09 -17.45 13.63
N ILE A 9 -29.85 -17.35 13.16
CA ILE A 9 -28.93 -16.28 13.56
C ILE A 9 -28.88 -15.26 12.42
N ALA A 10 -29.37 -14.05 12.69
CA ALA A 10 -29.24 -12.93 11.77
C ALA A 10 -27.88 -12.26 11.99
N LEU A 11 -27.02 -12.27 10.98
CA LEU A 11 -25.79 -11.48 10.97
C LEU A 11 -26.02 -10.19 10.19
N PRO A 12 -25.49 -9.04 10.64
CA PRO A 12 -25.59 -7.80 9.88
C PRO A 12 -24.55 -7.82 8.77
N ILE A 13 -25.02 -7.85 7.52
CA ILE A 13 -24.19 -7.52 6.36
C ILE A 13 -24.50 -6.07 5.96
N GLY A 14 -23.46 -5.25 5.94
CA GLY A 14 -23.54 -3.91 5.37
C GLY A 14 -23.80 -4.00 3.86
N GLY A 15 -24.73 -3.16 3.39
CA GLY A 15 -24.88 -2.84 1.97
C GLY A 15 -25.85 -3.73 1.20
N SER A 16 -26.95 -3.11 0.75
CA SER A 16 -27.91 -3.57 -0.27
C SER A 16 -28.51 -4.97 -0.10
N GLY A 17 -29.58 -5.04 0.69
CA GLY A 17 -30.91 -5.39 0.17
C GLY A 17 -31.21 -6.79 -0.37
N GLU A 18 -30.31 -7.78 -0.26
CA GLU A 18 -30.62 -9.17 -0.62
C GLU A 18 -30.36 -10.11 0.57
N HIS A 19 -31.45 -10.62 1.15
CA HIS A 19 -31.42 -11.57 2.26
C HIS A 19 -31.19 -12.99 1.71
N PHE A 20 -29.94 -13.46 1.69
CA PHE A 20 -29.67 -14.87 1.43
C PHE A 20 -29.58 -15.62 2.77
N ALA A 21 -30.61 -16.41 3.08
CA ALA A 21 -30.60 -17.29 4.23
C ALA A 21 -29.71 -18.51 3.93
N PHE A 22 -28.48 -18.53 4.44
CA PHE A 22 -27.65 -19.73 4.41
C PHE A 22 -28.02 -20.62 5.61
N THR A 23 -28.65 -21.77 5.33
CA THR A 23 -28.92 -22.81 6.33
C THR A 23 -27.66 -23.62 6.57
N ALA A 24 -26.87 -23.24 7.58
CA ALA A 24 -25.79 -24.09 8.10
C ALA A 24 -26.41 -25.20 8.96
N ALA A 25 -26.40 -26.43 8.45
CA ALA A 25 -26.66 -27.62 9.25
C ALA A 25 -25.44 -27.87 10.15
N GLY A 26 -25.47 -27.34 11.37
CA GLY A 26 -24.43 -27.58 12.37
C GLY A 26 -25.01 -27.53 13.77
N GLY A 27 -24.65 -28.50 14.61
CA GLY A 27 -25.08 -28.58 16.00
C GLY A 27 -24.58 -27.41 16.84
N GLU A 28 -25.29 -27.10 17.91
CA GLU A 28 -24.99 -26.04 18.90
C GLU A 28 -23.53 -26.02 19.40
N GLY A 29 -22.81 -27.17 19.35
CA GLY A 29 -21.38 -27.26 19.65
C GLY A 29 -20.43 -26.85 18.52
N GLU A 30 -20.83 -26.95 17.26
CA GLU A 30 -19.99 -26.65 16.09
C GLU A 30 -19.84 -25.14 15.88
N GLY A 31 -20.91 -24.38 16.09
CA GLY A 31 -20.86 -22.90 16.07
C GLY A 31 -20.01 -22.32 17.21
N LEU A 32 -20.05 -22.95 18.38
CA LEU A 32 -19.20 -22.57 19.52
C LEU A 32 -17.72 -22.86 19.25
N LEU A 33 -17.42 -23.99 18.60
CA LEU A 33 -16.06 -24.34 18.20
C LEU A 33 -15.52 -23.36 17.15
N ALA A 34 -16.30 -23.07 16.10
CA ALA A 34 -15.94 -22.10 15.08
C ALA A 34 -15.67 -20.70 15.67
N ARG A 35 -16.52 -20.22 16.59
CA ARG A 35 -16.30 -18.96 17.30
C ARG A 35 -14.99 -18.97 18.10
N ARG A 36 -14.73 -20.03 18.86
CA ARG A 36 -13.49 -20.14 19.66
C ARG A 36 -12.24 -20.17 18.79
N PHE A 37 -12.30 -20.84 17.64
CA PHE A 37 -11.20 -20.84 16.68
C PHE A 37 -10.95 -19.44 16.11
N ALA A 38 -12.02 -18.71 15.75
CA ALA A 38 -11.91 -17.32 15.29
C ALA A 38 -11.32 -16.42 16.38
N GLU A 39 -11.82 -16.50 17.61
CA GLU A 39 -11.30 -15.73 18.76
C GLU A 39 -9.81 -16.03 19.04
N ALA A 40 -9.41 -17.31 18.96
CA ALA A 40 -8.01 -17.70 19.13
C ALA A 40 -7.11 -17.19 18.00
N ALA A 41 -7.60 -17.22 16.77
CA ALA A 41 -6.89 -16.68 15.61
C ALA A 41 -6.71 -15.15 15.72
N GLU A 42 -7.77 -14.43 16.09
CA GLU A 42 -7.74 -12.97 16.32
C GLU A 42 -6.78 -12.61 17.46
N SER A 43 -6.83 -13.33 18.58
CA SER A 43 -5.92 -13.11 19.71
C SER A 43 -4.46 -13.32 19.32
N THR A 44 -4.18 -14.33 18.49
CA THR A 44 -2.82 -14.62 18.02
C THR A 44 -2.36 -13.55 17.04
N LEU A 45 -3.23 -13.12 16.11
CA LEU A 45 -2.93 -12.05 15.16
C LEU A 45 -2.60 -10.73 15.88
N HIS A 46 -3.39 -10.36 16.88
CA HIS A 46 -3.15 -9.14 17.65
C HIS A 46 -1.83 -9.19 18.42
N ALA A 47 -1.48 -10.35 18.98
CA ALA A 47 -0.20 -10.55 19.67
C ALA A 47 1.00 -10.35 18.74
N VAL A 48 0.91 -10.79 17.47
CA VAL A 48 2.03 -10.68 16.51
C VAL A 48 2.03 -9.38 15.70
N SER A 49 0.91 -8.63 15.63
CA SER A 49 0.82 -7.35 14.90
C SER A 49 1.93 -6.39 15.30
N SER A 50 2.15 -6.21 16.61
CA SER A 50 3.18 -5.31 17.13
C SER A 50 4.61 -5.63 16.66
N VAL A 51 4.89 -6.91 16.37
CA VAL A 51 6.20 -7.38 15.90
C VAL A 51 6.38 -7.13 14.41
N VAL A 52 5.30 -7.12 13.62
CA VAL A 52 5.36 -6.85 12.17
C VAL A 52 5.23 -5.36 11.83
N ASP A 53 4.58 -4.56 12.68
CA ASP A 53 4.43 -3.11 12.50
C ASP A 53 5.76 -2.36 12.75
N TYR A 54 6.55 -2.81 13.72
CA TYR A 54 7.84 -2.20 14.07
C TYR A 54 8.88 -2.21 12.92
N PRO A 55 9.06 -3.30 12.16
CA PRO A 55 9.93 -3.28 10.98
C PRO A 55 9.31 -2.56 9.78
N LEU A 56 7.98 -2.39 9.70
CA LEU A 56 7.33 -1.78 8.52
C LEU A 56 7.62 -0.28 8.36
N GLY A 57 7.81 0.46 9.45
CA GLY A 57 8.26 1.85 9.40
C GLY A 57 9.70 1.96 8.87
N PHE A 58 10.60 1.14 9.42
CA PHE A 58 12.01 1.10 9.03
C PHE A 58 12.21 0.65 7.58
N VAL A 59 11.45 -0.33 7.08
CA VAL A 59 11.55 -0.75 5.67
C VAL A 59 11.04 0.32 4.70
N LYS A 60 10.07 1.16 5.07
CA LYS A 60 9.61 2.26 4.20
C LYS A 60 10.70 3.31 4.01
N GLU A 61 11.46 3.62 5.07
CA GLU A 61 12.64 4.48 4.97
C GLU A 61 13.77 3.79 4.21
N ALA A 62 14.04 2.52 4.48
CA ALA A 62 15.10 1.76 3.82
C ALA A 62 14.82 1.48 2.32
N ALA A 63 13.55 1.45 1.91
CA ALA A 63 13.17 1.21 0.52
C ALA A 63 13.34 2.44 -0.37
N ARG A 64 13.45 3.66 0.20
CA ARG A 64 13.71 4.87 -0.58
C ARG A 64 15.21 4.92 -0.90
N PRO A 65 15.61 5.11 -2.17
CA PRO A 65 17.02 5.30 -2.49
C PRO A 65 17.61 6.50 -1.73
N GLU A 66 18.79 6.33 -1.14
CA GLU A 66 19.44 7.36 -0.30
C GLU A 66 19.64 8.70 -1.02
N TYR A 67 19.83 8.68 -2.35
CA TYR A 67 20.02 9.88 -3.15
C TYR A 67 18.72 10.66 -3.45
N TRP A 68 17.56 10.17 -3.02
CA TRP A 68 16.29 10.88 -3.22
C TRP A 68 16.09 11.94 -2.16
N VAL A 69 15.75 13.14 -2.60
CA VAL A 69 15.36 14.20 -1.69
C VAL A 69 14.04 13.81 -0.97
N PRO A 70 13.94 13.94 0.36
CA PRO A 70 12.69 13.67 1.06
C PRO A 70 11.56 14.62 0.64
N ASP A 71 10.32 14.11 0.60
CA ASP A 71 9.16 14.86 0.08
C ASP A 71 8.91 16.18 0.82
N HIS A 72 9.23 16.25 2.11
CA HIS A 72 9.08 17.45 2.94
C HIS A 72 10.09 18.56 2.56
N GLN A 73 11.22 18.21 1.93
CA GLN A 73 12.23 19.16 1.46
C GLN A 73 11.93 19.63 0.02
N MET A 74 11.07 18.90 -0.71
CA MET A 74 10.58 19.30 -2.03
C MET A 74 9.53 20.41 -1.91
N VAL A 75 9.98 21.65 -1.77
CA VAL A 75 9.10 22.84 -1.70
C VAL A 75 8.73 23.38 -3.08
N LYS A 76 9.59 23.17 -4.09
CA LYS A 76 9.38 23.59 -5.48
C LYS A 76 9.96 22.58 -6.46
N CYS A 77 9.46 22.59 -7.70
CA CYS A 77 10.04 21.80 -8.79
C CYS A 77 11.51 22.20 -9.00
N HIS A 78 12.41 21.22 -9.04
CA HIS A 78 13.85 21.46 -9.21
C HIS A 78 14.22 22.01 -10.60
N HIS A 79 13.34 21.86 -11.60
CA HIS A 79 13.58 22.41 -12.95
C HIS A 79 12.90 23.76 -13.19
N CYS A 80 11.57 23.84 -13.04
CA CYS A 80 10.81 25.05 -13.38
C CYS A 80 10.52 25.96 -12.17
N GLU A 81 11.01 25.59 -10.98
CA GLU A 81 10.86 26.34 -9.73
C GLU A 81 9.43 26.61 -9.25
N LYS A 82 8.41 26.06 -9.92
CA LYS A 82 7.01 26.13 -9.47
C LYS A 82 6.87 25.51 -8.09
N ALA A 83 6.30 26.27 -7.14
CA ALA A 83 6.02 25.79 -5.79
C ALA A 83 5.06 24.60 -5.82
N PHE A 84 5.31 23.59 -5.00
CA PHE A 84 4.37 22.50 -4.79
C PHE A 84 3.28 22.93 -3.83
N THR A 85 2.02 22.76 -4.24
CA THR A 85 0.87 22.81 -3.33
C THR A 85 0.57 21.41 -2.79
N PRO A 86 -0.20 21.27 -1.70
CA PRO A 86 -0.63 19.96 -1.20
C PRO A 86 -1.31 19.07 -2.26
N ASP A 87 -2.02 19.69 -3.22
CA ASP A 87 -2.72 18.99 -4.30
C ASP A 87 -1.81 18.69 -5.50
N THR A 88 -0.61 19.27 -5.57
CA THR A 88 0.30 19.05 -6.68
C THR A 88 1.08 17.74 -6.45
N PRO A 89 0.94 16.72 -7.32
CA PRO A 89 1.71 15.50 -7.17
C PRO A 89 3.20 15.78 -7.37
N LYS A 90 4.00 15.26 -6.44
CA LYS A 90 5.46 15.32 -6.41
C LYS A 90 6.05 14.08 -7.07
N HIS A 91 7.04 14.25 -7.93
CA HIS A 91 7.71 13.13 -8.61
C HIS A 91 9.23 13.17 -8.45
N HIS A 92 9.85 12.04 -8.16
CA HIS A 92 11.31 11.93 -8.14
C HIS A 92 11.86 11.50 -9.51
N CYS A 93 12.99 12.10 -9.91
CA CYS A 93 13.79 11.56 -10.99
C CYS A 93 14.60 10.35 -10.48
N ARG A 94 14.50 9.21 -11.14
CA ARG A 94 15.23 7.98 -10.76
C ARG A 94 16.74 8.03 -11.07
N CYS A 95 17.23 9.10 -11.71
CA CYS A 95 18.65 9.32 -11.98
C CYS A 95 19.29 10.29 -10.98
N CYS A 96 18.74 11.51 -10.83
CA CYS A 96 19.30 12.51 -9.91
C CYS A 96 18.68 12.53 -8.51
N GLY A 97 17.50 11.96 -8.31
CA GLY A 97 16.82 11.92 -7.00
C GLY A 97 16.09 13.20 -6.59
N GLU A 98 16.18 14.27 -7.40
CA GLU A 98 15.51 15.54 -7.16
C GLU A 98 13.99 15.46 -7.43
N GLY A 99 13.28 16.47 -6.92
CA GLY A 99 11.84 16.59 -6.99
C GLY A 99 11.29 17.43 -8.15
N PHE A 100 10.30 16.92 -8.89
CA PHE A 100 9.78 17.54 -10.11
C PHE A 100 8.24 17.49 -10.17
N CYS A 101 7.65 18.43 -10.91
CA CYS A 101 6.24 18.35 -11.32
C CYS A 101 6.08 17.36 -12.48
N THR A 102 4.82 17.06 -12.84
CA THR A 102 4.48 16.17 -13.94
C THR A 102 5.12 16.61 -15.26
N ASP A 103 5.06 17.90 -15.58
CA ASP A 103 5.55 18.44 -16.86
C ASP A 103 7.07 18.33 -17.00
N CYS A 104 7.81 18.55 -15.91
CA CYS A 104 9.28 18.51 -15.92
C CYS A 104 9.85 17.09 -15.78
N SER A 105 9.01 16.07 -15.70
CA SER A 105 9.42 14.68 -15.49
C SER A 105 8.60 13.66 -16.28
N GLY A 106 8.04 14.07 -17.43
CA GLY A 106 7.16 13.22 -18.24
C GLY A 106 7.84 12.06 -18.98
N SER A 107 9.18 12.07 -19.09
CA SER A 107 9.94 11.07 -19.85
C SER A 107 10.29 9.84 -19.01
N GLN A 108 10.46 8.70 -19.69
CA GLN A 108 10.98 7.46 -19.09
C GLN A 108 12.25 7.00 -19.81
N ARG A 109 13.24 6.56 -19.02
CA ARG A 109 14.52 6.03 -19.51
C ARG A 109 15.09 5.05 -18.50
N SER A 110 15.84 4.05 -18.95
CA SER A 110 16.60 3.18 -18.04
C SER A 110 17.68 4.00 -17.33
N VAL A 111 18.00 3.61 -16.10
CA VAL A 111 19.10 4.20 -15.31
C VAL A 111 19.91 3.05 -14.69
N PRO A 112 20.65 2.28 -15.50
CA PRO A 112 21.43 1.14 -15.00
C PRO A 112 22.45 1.54 -13.92
N SER A 113 23.00 2.75 -13.95
CA SER A 113 23.94 3.23 -12.91
C SER A 113 23.34 3.28 -11.50
N ARG A 114 22.00 3.31 -11.42
CA ARG A 114 21.21 3.30 -10.19
C ARG A 114 20.43 1.99 -9.98
N GLY A 115 20.68 0.98 -10.80
CA GLY A 115 20.01 -0.33 -10.73
C GLY A 115 18.61 -0.37 -11.35
N TRP A 116 18.25 0.61 -12.20
CA TRP A 116 16.98 0.61 -12.92
C TRP A 116 17.19 0.13 -14.37
N ASP A 117 17.15 -1.18 -14.57
CA ASP A 117 17.38 -1.79 -15.89
C ASP A 117 16.21 -1.61 -16.88
N HIS A 118 15.03 -1.21 -16.38
CA HIS A 118 13.85 -0.92 -17.17
C HIS A 118 13.57 0.61 -17.23
N PRO A 119 12.79 1.09 -18.22
CA PRO A 119 12.45 2.51 -18.32
C PRO A 119 11.71 3.03 -17.08
N VAL A 120 12.31 4.02 -16.41
CA VAL A 120 11.77 4.67 -15.22
C VAL A 120 11.70 6.18 -15.41
N ARG A 121 10.89 6.87 -14.61
CA ARG A 121 10.69 8.32 -14.73
C ARG A 121 12.00 9.09 -14.55
N VAL A 122 12.30 9.97 -15.51
CA VAL A 122 13.43 10.89 -15.44
C VAL A 122 12.99 12.33 -15.69
N CYS A 123 13.70 13.29 -15.08
CA CYS A 123 13.46 14.70 -15.37
C CYS A 123 13.98 15.06 -16.77
N VAL A 124 13.51 16.19 -17.29
CA VAL A 124 13.95 16.72 -18.59
C VAL A 124 15.48 16.82 -18.71
N GLY A 125 16.17 17.32 -17.67
CA GLY A 125 17.62 17.47 -17.69
C GLY A 125 18.39 16.14 -17.71
N CYS A 126 17.89 15.11 -17.02
CA CYS A 126 18.49 13.77 -17.13
C CYS A 126 18.14 13.09 -18.46
N ASN A 127 16.97 13.37 -19.01
CA ASN A 127 16.55 12.81 -20.30
C ASN A 127 17.45 13.28 -21.46
N GLU A 128 17.99 14.50 -21.39
CA GLU A 128 18.87 15.09 -22.43
C GLU A 128 20.30 14.56 -22.41
N LYS A 129 20.74 13.90 -21.32
CA LYS A 129 22.10 13.35 -21.23
C LYS A 129 22.31 12.25 -22.28
N LYS A 130 23.44 12.24 -22.98
CA LYS A 130 23.79 11.21 -23.96
C LYS A 130 24.35 9.96 -23.26
N GLY A 131 24.07 8.77 -23.79
CA GLY A 131 24.58 7.49 -23.26
C GLY A 131 23.74 6.91 -22.13
N ASP A 132 24.18 5.80 -21.54
CA ASP A 132 23.46 5.18 -20.43
C ASP A 132 23.52 6.04 -19.17
N LEU A 133 22.41 6.05 -18.41
CA LEU A 133 22.27 6.84 -17.19
C LEU A 133 22.63 6.08 -15.93
#